data_AF-A0AAY5K8I9-F1
#
_entry.id   AF-A0AAY5K8I9-F1
#
_cell.length_a   1.000
_cell.length_b   1.000
_cell.length_c   1.000
_cell.angle_alpha   90.00
_cell.angle_beta   90.00
_cell.angle_gamma   90.00
#
_symmetry.space_group_name_H-M   'P 1'
#
loop_
_entity.id
_entity.type
_entity.pdbx_description
1 polymer ?
#
loop_
_entity_poly.entity_id
_entity_poly.type
_entity_poly.pdbx_seq_one_letter_code
_entity_poly.pdbx_strand_id
1 'polypeptide(L)'
;MPVNLPRSGALCKISPRGASMIMRKVRDQPRTTLQDLVNDLKRAGITVSKKTISNTLCRHGLKSYSARKVPLLKPAHVQACLKFANDHLDDPEEEWEEVMWSDETKIEVFGLNSTRRVWRKKDEYNSKNTIPTMKHGGGNIILWGCCSAKGTGRLHRIEGRMDGAMYREILANNLLPSVRALKMGHGWATTRNTQPGQLRSGSVRSISRSWNGLASLQT
;
A
#
# COMPACT_ATOMS: atom_id res chain seq x y z
N MET A 1 -7.11 16.11 57.38
CA MET A 1 -7.27 14.76 56.80
C MET A 1 -5.98 14.38 56.09
N PRO A 2 -5.39 13.20 56.34
CA PRO A 2 -4.18 12.78 55.64
C PRO A 2 -4.54 12.38 54.21
N VAL A 3 -3.93 13.07 53.23
CA VAL A 3 -4.09 12.74 51.81
C VAL A 3 -3.26 11.48 51.53
N ASN A 4 -3.93 10.37 51.19
CA ASN A 4 -3.26 9.14 50.77
C ASN A 4 -2.57 9.38 49.41
N LEU A 5 -1.25 9.60 49.44
CA LEU A 5 -0.42 9.60 48.23
C LEU A 5 -0.35 8.20 47.63
N PRO A 6 -0.29 8.05 46.30
CA PRO A 6 -0.10 6.75 45.65
C PRO A 6 1.16 6.08 46.20
N ARG A 7 1.05 4.82 46.63
CA ARG A 7 2.21 4.03 47.05
C ARG A 7 3.20 3.96 45.89
N SER A 8 4.47 4.24 46.18
CA SER A 8 5.54 4.12 45.19
C SER A 8 5.58 2.67 44.71
N GLY A 9 5.23 2.44 43.44
CA GLY A 9 5.19 1.11 42.86
C GLY A 9 6.57 0.45 42.85
N ALA A 10 6.62 -0.84 42.51
CA ALA A 10 7.89 -1.55 42.35
C ALA A 10 8.80 -0.82 41.35
N LEU A 11 10.06 -0.63 41.74
CA LEU A 11 11.09 0.02 40.91
C LEU A 11 11.16 -0.67 39.54
N CYS A 12 11.16 0.13 38.47
CA CYS A 12 11.31 -0.40 37.12
C CYS A 12 12.69 -1.06 36.96
N LYS A 13 12.71 -2.34 36.58
CA LYS A 13 13.94 -3.09 36.29
C LYS A 13 14.77 -2.52 35.13
N ILE A 14 14.15 -1.69 34.29
CA ILE A 14 14.82 -0.99 33.19
C ILE A 14 15.05 0.45 33.64
N SER A 15 16.31 0.86 33.70
CA SER A 15 16.70 2.23 34.01
C SER A 15 16.24 3.22 32.93
N PRO A 16 16.13 4.52 33.22
CA PRO A 16 15.80 5.53 32.20
C PRO A 16 16.74 5.48 30.99
N ARG A 17 18.04 5.24 31.23
CA ARG A 17 19.04 5.06 30.17
C ARG A 17 18.75 3.82 29.32
N GLY A 18 18.43 2.68 29.95
CA GLY A 18 18.06 1.45 29.25
C GLY A 18 16.77 1.61 28.43
N ALA A 19 15.78 2.32 28.96
CA ALA A 19 14.55 2.64 28.24
C ALA A 19 14.85 3.50 27.00
N SER A 20 15.61 4.58 27.16
CA SER A 20 16.03 5.44 26.03
C SER A 20 16.80 4.67 24.95
N MET A 21 17.67 3.74 25.33
CA MET A 21 18.38 2.88 24.39
C MET A 21 17.43 2.03 23.54
N ILE A 22 16.47 1.35 24.19
CA ILE A 22 15.44 0.55 23.50
C ILE A 22 14.62 1.43 22.56
N MET A 23 14.14 2.57 23.05
CA MET A 23 13.28 3.48 22.28
C MET A 23 14.00 4.03 21.04
N ARG A 24 15.29 4.36 21.16
CA ARG A 24 16.12 4.79 20.03
C ARG A 24 16.28 3.67 19.00
N LYS A 25 16.66 2.46 19.44
CA LYS A 25 16.86 1.33 18.53
C LYS A 25 15.59 0.97 17.78
N VAL A 26 14.44 0.96 18.47
CA VAL A 26 13.16 0.66 17.83
C VAL A 26 12.74 1.76 16.84
N ARG A 27 13.03 3.02 17.11
CA ARG A 27 12.76 4.12 16.18
C ARG A 27 13.61 4.03 14.90
N ASP A 28 14.88 3.67 15.05
CA ASP A 28 15.82 3.57 13.93
C ASP A 28 15.61 2.28 13.13
N GLN A 29 15.33 1.19 13.84
CA GLN A 29 15.15 -0.17 13.33
C GLN A 29 13.82 -0.75 13.85
N PRO A 30 12.67 -0.38 13.28
CA PRO A 30 11.35 -0.78 13.77
C PRO A 30 11.06 -2.29 13.66
N ARG A 31 11.92 -3.03 12.95
CA ARG A 31 11.86 -4.50 12.81
C ARG A 31 12.62 -5.25 13.89
N THR A 32 13.24 -4.55 14.84
CA THR A 32 14.01 -5.15 15.93
C THR A 32 13.13 -6.13 16.73
N THR A 33 13.62 -7.35 16.95
CA THR A 33 12.89 -8.34 17.73
C THR A 33 13.02 -8.07 19.23
N LEU A 34 12.10 -8.60 20.03
CA LEU A 34 12.27 -8.54 21.49
C LEU A 34 13.56 -9.23 21.96
N GLN A 35 14.04 -10.25 21.24
CA GLN A 35 15.26 -10.95 21.59
C GLN A 35 16.49 -10.07 21.37
N ASP A 36 16.53 -9.30 20.28
CA ASP A 36 17.62 -8.35 20.01
C ASP A 36 17.71 -7.32 21.14
N LEU A 37 16.56 -6.80 21.59
CA LEU A 37 16.50 -5.85 22.70
C LEU A 37 16.94 -6.47 24.03
N VAL A 38 16.59 -7.73 24.30
CA VAL A 38 17.11 -8.47 25.47
C VAL A 38 18.63 -8.55 25.40
N ASN A 39 19.19 -8.88 24.24
CA ASN A 39 20.63 -9.02 24.05
C ASN A 39 21.36 -7.69 24.23
N ASP A 40 20.81 -6.58 23.70
CA ASP A 40 21.38 -5.24 23.88
C ASP A 40 21.38 -4.81 25.35
N LEU A 41 20.27 -5.04 26.06
CA LEU A 41 20.18 -4.71 27.48
C LEU A 41 21.14 -5.57 28.31
N LYS A 42 21.29 -6.86 27.98
CA LYS A 42 22.23 -7.76 28.64
C LYS A 42 23.67 -7.25 28.47
N ARG A 43 24.04 -6.76 27.28
CA ARG A 43 25.35 -6.12 27.03
C ARG A 43 25.56 -4.84 27.84
N ALA A 44 24.48 -4.13 28.16
CA ALA A 44 24.50 -2.96 29.04
C ALA A 44 24.42 -3.31 30.54
N GLY A 45 24.53 -4.59 30.92
CA GLY A 45 24.44 -5.06 32.30
C GLY A 45 23.02 -5.17 32.86
N ILE A 46 21.99 -5.02 32.02
CA ILE A 46 20.58 -5.06 32.42
C ILE A 46 19.95 -6.38 31.98
N THR A 47 19.66 -7.27 32.94
CA THR A 47 19.00 -8.55 32.65
C THR A 47 17.49 -8.43 32.87
N VAL A 48 16.72 -8.54 31.79
CA VAL A 48 15.25 -8.46 31.82
C VAL A 48 14.60 -9.46 30.88
N SER A 49 13.34 -9.78 31.15
CA SER A 49 12.55 -10.66 30.29
C SER A 49 11.97 -9.90 29.09
N LYS A 50 11.63 -10.64 28.02
CA LYS A 50 10.90 -10.10 26.86
C LYS A 50 9.61 -9.39 27.26
N LYS A 51 8.91 -9.90 28.29
CA LYS A 51 7.65 -9.33 28.78
C LYS A 51 7.87 -7.96 29.42
N THR A 52 8.94 -7.77 30.17
CA THR A 52 9.32 -6.47 30.73
C THR A 52 9.57 -5.45 29.62
N ILE A 53 10.33 -5.82 28.58
CA ILE A 53 10.60 -4.94 27.43
C ILE A 53 9.31 -4.60 26.70
N SER A 54 8.45 -5.59 26.42
CA SER A 54 7.15 -5.36 25.76
C SER A 54 6.27 -4.40 26.56
N ASN A 55 6.21 -4.53 27.89
CA ASN A 55 5.43 -3.64 28.73
C ASN A 55 6.00 -2.21 28.69
N THR A 56 7.33 -2.05 28.69
CA THR A 56 7.99 -0.75 28.57
C THR A 56 7.68 -0.09 27.22
N LEU A 57 7.76 -0.84 26.11
CA LEU A 57 7.39 -0.33 24.78
C LEU A 57 5.92 0.14 24.74
N CYS A 58 5.00 -0.66 25.29
CA CYS A 58 3.59 -0.29 25.38
C CYS A 58 3.36 0.97 26.22
N ARG A 59 4.06 1.15 27.34
CA ARG A 59 4.00 2.37 28.17
C ARG A 59 4.42 3.62 27.39
N HIS A 60 5.33 3.47 26.44
CA HIS A 60 5.74 4.55 25.54
C HIS A 60 4.90 4.64 24.25
N GLY A 61 3.76 3.93 24.19
CA GLY A 61 2.82 3.99 23.07
C GLY A 61 3.24 3.19 21.83
N LEU A 62 4.31 2.39 21.91
CA LEU A 62 4.74 1.52 20.83
C LEU A 62 4.08 0.15 20.95
N LYS A 63 3.45 -0.30 19.86
CA LYS A 63 2.90 -1.65 19.75
C LYS A 63 3.43 -2.32 18.50
N SER A 64 3.47 -3.65 18.54
CA SER A 64 3.88 -4.45 17.39
C SER A 64 2.70 -4.62 16.44
N TYR A 65 2.82 -4.09 15.22
CA TYR A 65 1.83 -4.17 14.15
C TYR A 65 2.39 -4.90 12.94
N SER A 66 1.51 -5.46 12.10
CA SER A 66 1.90 -5.88 10.76
C SER A 66 2.37 -4.67 9.96
N ALA A 67 3.54 -4.78 9.33
CA ALA A 67 4.04 -3.73 8.46
C ALA A 67 3.15 -3.59 7.23
N ARG A 68 2.85 -2.35 6.84
CA ARG A 68 2.08 -2.09 5.62
C ARG A 68 2.92 -2.46 4.41
N LYS A 69 2.36 -3.19 3.44
CA LYS A 69 3.00 -3.40 2.14
C LYS A 69 2.72 -2.16 1.29
N VAL A 70 3.75 -1.48 0.80
CA VAL A 70 3.58 -0.31 -0.06
C VAL A 70 4.57 -0.36 -1.23
N PRO A 71 4.18 0.12 -2.42
CA PRO A 71 5.13 0.35 -3.49
C PRO A 71 6.13 1.43 -3.05
N LEU A 72 7.40 1.25 -3.40
CA LEU A 72 8.41 2.28 -3.21
C LEU A 72 8.22 3.35 -4.29
N LEU A 73 7.76 4.54 -3.89
CA LEU A 73 7.52 5.65 -4.80
C LEU A 73 8.75 6.56 -4.87
N LYS A 74 9.13 6.97 -6.10
CA LYS A 74 10.12 8.02 -6.30
C LYS A 74 9.51 9.37 -5.94
N PRO A 75 10.30 10.38 -5.51
CA PRO A 75 9.78 11.72 -5.22
C PRO A 75 8.98 12.32 -6.37
N ALA A 76 9.42 12.11 -7.62
CA ALA A 76 8.69 12.54 -8.81
C ALA A 76 7.26 11.96 -8.90
N HIS A 77 7.07 10.69 -8.51
CA HIS A 77 5.74 10.06 -8.51
C HIS A 77 4.86 10.67 -7.43
N VAL A 78 5.41 10.96 -6.24
CA VAL A 78 4.67 11.61 -5.16
C VAL A 78 4.19 12.99 -5.62
N GLN A 79 5.05 13.77 -6.28
CA GLN A 79 4.69 15.07 -6.83
C GLN A 79 3.63 14.97 -7.93
N ALA A 80 3.74 14.01 -8.84
CA ALA A 80 2.73 13.78 -9.87
C ALA A 80 1.36 13.39 -9.27
N CYS A 81 1.35 12.51 -8.26
CA CYS A 81 0.12 12.14 -7.55
C CYS A 81 -0.49 13.33 -6.81
N LEU A 82 0.33 14.15 -6.15
CA LEU A 82 -0.13 15.35 -5.44
C LEU A 82 -0.72 16.37 -6.41
N LYS A 83 -0.03 16.64 -7.53
CA LYS A 83 -0.53 17.53 -8.58
C LYS A 83 -1.86 17.04 -9.12
N PHE A 84 -1.97 15.76 -9.46
CA PHE A 84 -3.22 15.17 -9.94
C PHE A 84 -4.36 15.35 -8.92
N ALA A 85 -4.10 15.07 -7.64
CA ALA A 85 -5.09 15.20 -6.59
C ALA A 85 -5.57 16.65 -6.41
N ASN A 86 -4.66 17.62 -6.50
CA ASN A 86 -5.01 19.03 -6.43
C ASN A 86 -5.78 19.50 -7.68
N ASP A 87 -5.35 19.06 -8.86
CA ASP A 87 -5.98 19.44 -10.14
C ASP A 87 -7.44 18.98 -10.24
N HIS A 88 -7.81 17.88 -9.57
CA HIS A 88 -9.12 17.26 -9.64
C HIS A 88 -9.85 17.26 -8.28
N LEU A 89 -9.43 18.13 -7.35
CA LEU A 89 -9.97 18.16 -5.98
C LEU A 89 -11.43 18.64 -5.95
N ASP A 90 -11.74 19.60 -6.82
CA ASP A 90 -13.03 20.27 -6.91
C ASP A 90 -13.86 19.77 -8.11
N ASP A 91 -13.43 18.69 -8.76
CA ASP A 91 -14.16 18.10 -9.88
C ASP A 91 -15.52 17.56 -9.41
N PRO A 92 -16.60 17.85 -10.15
CA PRO A 92 -17.94 17.42 -9.76
C PRO A 92 -18.08 15.89 -9.84
N GLU A 93 -19.00 15.33 -9.04
CA GLU A 93 -19.19 13.87 -8.95
C GLU A 93 -19.60 13.28 -10.31
N GLU A 94 -20.39 14.01 -11.09
CA GLU A 94 -20.85 13.62 -12.43
C GLU A 94 -19.67 13.37 -13.39
N GLU A 95 -18.56 14.08 -13.24
CA GLU A 95 -17.36 13.83 -14.04
C GLU A 95 -16.72 12.48 -13.69
N TRP A 96 -16.73 12.09 -12.41
CA TRP A 96 -16.23 10.79 -11.95
C TRP A 96 -17.15 9.63 -12.33
N GLU A 97 -18.46 9.86 -12.44
CA GLU A 97 -19.43 8.84 -12.85
C GLU A 97 -19.22 8.36 -14.29
N GLU A 98 -18.70 9.25 -15.15
CA GLU A 98 -18.40 8.96 -16.55
C GLU A 98 -16.97 8.46 -16.78
N VAL A 99 -16.24 8.10 -15.72
CA VAL A 99 -14.90 7.48 -15.82
C VAL A 99 -14.98 5.96 -15.84
N MET A 100 -14.43 5.37 -16.89
CA MET A 100 -14.16 3.94 -17.01
C MET A 100 -12.75 3.63 -16.50
N TRP A 101 -12.67 3.07 -15.31
CA TRP A 101 -11.45 2.54 -14.70
C TRP A 101 -11.13 1.20 -15.33
N SER A 102 -9.88 0.99 -15.75
CA SER A 102 -9.39 -0.32 -16.17
C SER A 102 -8.00 -0.57 -15.58
N ASP A 103 -7.74 -1.82 -15.22
CA ASP A 103 -6.44 -2.25 -14.69
C ASP A 103 -6.25 -3.76 -14.84
N GLU A 104 -5.00 -4.21 -14.74
CA GLU A 104 -4.65 -5.61 -14.61
C GLU A 104 -4.35 -5.98 -13.16
N THR A 105 -4.93 -7.09 -12.70
CA THR A 105 -4.60 -7.67 -11.40
C THR A 105 -3.99 -9.05 -11.56
N LYS A 106 -2.93 -9.30 -10.80
CA LYS A 106 -2.28 -10.61 -10.68
C LYS A 106 -2.64 -11.22 -9.34
N ILE A 107 -3.41 -12.29 -9.36
CA ILE A 107 -3.80 -13.08 -8.18
C ILE A 107 -2.84 -14.26 -8.07
N GLU A 108 -2.10 -14.34 -6.96
CA GLU A 108 -1.17 -15.43 -6.69
C GLU A 108 -1.90 -16.57 -5.98
N VAL A 109 -1.70 -17.81 -6.45
CA VAL A 109 -2.36 -19.00 -5.87
C VAL A 109 -1.72 -19.38 -4.53
N PHE A 110 -0.40 -19.23 -4.40
CA PHE A 110 0.32 -19.41 -3.15
C PHE A 110 1.04 -18.13 -2.74
N GLY A 111 0.33 -17.24 -2.04
CA GLY A 111 0.94 -16.08 -1.43
C GLY A 111 1.73 -16.50 -0.18
N LEU A 112 3.07 -16.47 -0.23
CA LEU A 112 3.90 -16.42 0.98
C LEU A 112 3.61 -15.08 1.69
N ASN A 113 2.53 -15.07 2.47
CA ASN A 113 2.14 -13.97 3.35
C ASN A 113 3.03 -13.94 4.59
N SER A 114 4.35 -13.84 4.40
CA SER A 114 5.27 -13.61 5.51
C SER A 114 5.01 -12.22 6.07
N THR A 115 4.06 -12.12 6.98
CA THR A 115 3.69 -10.90 7.68
C THR A 115 4.86 -10.54 8.58
N ARG A 116 5.66 -9.52 8.22
CA ARG A 116 6.69 -9.00 9.13
C ARG A 116 6.05 -7.97 10.07
N ARG A 117 6.41 -8.07 11.34
CA ARG A 117 5.94 -7.13 12.38
C ARG A 117 6.92 -5.97 12.55
N VAL A 118 6.39 -4.79 12.80
CA VAL A 118 7.11 -3.55 13.09
C VAL A 118 6.54 -2.92 14.35
N TRP A 119 7.39 -2.28 15.13
CA TRP A 119 6.98 -1.46 16.26
C TRP A 119 6.67 -0.04 15.79
N ARG A 120 5.45 0.45 16.03
CA ARG A 120 5.05 1.81 15.68
C ARG A 120 3.98 2.33 16.62
N LYS A 121 3.74 3.64 16.60
CA LYS A 121 2.55 4.24 17.22
C LYS A 121 1.31 3.97 16.35
N LYS A 122 0.13 4.13 16.94
CA LYS A 122 -1.14 4.06 16.20
C LYS A 122 -1.13 5.13 15.11
N ASP A 123 -1.59 4.77 13.90
CA ASP A 123 -1.76 5.65 12.73
C ASP A 123 -0.49 6.32 12.15
N GLU A 124 0.70 5.96 12.62
CA GLU A 124 1.96 6.46 12.08
C GLU A 124 2.28 5.87 10.70
N TYR A 125 2.49 6.74 9.70
CA TYR A 125 2.96 6.39 8.36
C TYR A 125 4.44 6.78 8.19
N ASN A 126 5.31 5.78 8.13
CA ASN A 126 6.75 5.95 7.93
C ASN A 126 7.26 4.85 7.00
N SER A 127 8.10 5.20 6.02
CA SER A 127 8.66 4.24 5.06
C SER A 127 9.50 3.14 5.71
N LYS A 128 10.09 3.37 6.88
CA LYS A 128 10.80 2.32 7.65
C LYS A 128 9.86 1.25 8.21
N ASN A 129 8.57 1.56 8.35
CA ASN A 129 7.53 0.68 8.89
C ASN A 129 6.81 -0.14 7.80
N THR A 130 7.28 -0.09 6.55
CA THR A 130 6.67 -0.80 5.43
C THR A 130 7.55 -1.94 4.92
N ILE A 131 6.98 -2.87 4.16
CA ILE A 131 7.71 -3.93 3.45
C ILE A 131 7.49 -3.72 1.95
N PRO A 132 8.55 -3.73 1.13
CA PRO A 132 8.39 -3.76 -0.32
C PRO A 132 7.76 -5.09 -0.74
N THR A 133 6.77 -5.04 -1.63
CA THR A 133 6.14 -6.23 -2.18
C THR A 133 7.07 -6.87 -3.22
N MET A 134 7.66 -8.03 -2.90
CA MET A 134 8.30 -8.90 -3.90
C MET A 134 7.42 -10.13 -4.11
N LYS A 135 7.19 -10.51 -5.37
CA LYS A 135 6.29 -11.58 -5.82
C LYS A 135 7.11 -12.77 -6.34
N HIS A 136 7.13 -13.93 -5.66
CA HIS A 136 7.77 -15.15 -6.19
C HIS A 136 7.05 -16.44 -5.77
N GLY A 137 6.83 -17.34 -6.75
CA GLY A 137 6.48 -18.75 -6.56
C GLY A 137 4.98 -19.06 -6.47
N GLY A 138 4.56 -20.21 -7.03
CA GLY A 138 3.22 -20.77 -6.78
C GLY A 138 2.16 -20.61 -7.87
N GLY A 139 2.52 -20.14 -9.07
CA GLY A 139 1.53 -19.89 -10.12
C GLY A 139 0.66 -18.66 -9.83
N ASN A 140 0.08 -18.10 -10.90
CA ASN A 140 -0.73 -16.90 -10.82
C ASN A 140 -1.76 -16.89 -11.94
N ILE A 141 -2.86 -16.18 -11.71
CA ILE A 141 -3.76 -15.75 -12.77
C ILE A 141 -3.64 -14.24 -12.92
N ILE A 142 -3.61 -13.77 -14.16
CA ILE A 142 -3.66 -12.36 -14.49
C ILE A 142 -5.04 -12.10 -15.09
N LEU A 143 -5.74 -11.11 -14.54
CA LEU A 143 -7.05 -10.69 -15.00
C LEU A 143 -6.95 -9.23 -15.42
N TRP A 144 -7.49 -8.90 -16.59
CA TRP A 144 -7.85 -7.54 -16.95
C TRP A 144 -9.30 -7.31 -16.58
N GLY A 145 -9.62 -6.14 -16.04
CA GLY A 145 -11.01 -5.76 -15.79
C GLY A 145 -11.22 -4.27 -15.89
N CYS A 146 -12.48 -3.87 -16.02
CA CYS A 146 -12.86 -2.47 -15.95
C CYS A 146 -14.14 -2.25 -15.11
N CYS A 147 -14.31 -1.05 -14.57
CA CYS A 147 -15.49 -0.64 -13.82
C CYS A 147 -15.71 0.87 -13.90
N SER A 148 -16.93 1.32 -13.59
CA SER A 148 -17.28 2.72 -13.40
C SER A 148 -18.22 2.87 -12.20
N ALA A 149 -18.65 4.10 -11.89
CA ALA A 149 -19.68 4.33 -10.88
C ALA A 149 -21.00 3.59 -11.21
N LYS A 150 -21.25 3.34 -12.50
CA LYS A 150 -22.45 2.63 -12.99
C LYS A 150 -22.36 1.10 -12.83
N GLY A 151 -21.21 0.57 -12.43
CA GLY A 151 -21.04 -0.85 -12.11
C GLY A 151 -19.78 -1.49 -12.68
N THR A 152 -19.79 -2.82 -12.70
CA THR A 152 -18.67 -3.62 -13.19
C THR A 152 -18.76 -3.81 -14.70
N GLY A 153 -17.64 -3.62 -15.39
CA GLY A 153 -17.48 -3.99 -16.78
C GLY A 153 -17.04 -5.45 -16.93
N ARG A 154 -16.51 -5.78 -18.11
CA ARG A 154 -16.02 -7.12 -18.41
C ARG A 154 -14.76 -7.44 -17.62
N LEU A 155 -14.62 -8.72 -17.27
CA LEU A 155 -13.43 -9.31 -16.69
C LEU A 155 -12.87 -10.35 -17.66
N HIS A 156 -11.60 -10.23 -18.00
CA HIS A 156 -10.93 -11.08 -18.99
C HIS A 156 -9.68 -11.72 -18.39
N ARG A 157 -9.57 -13.04 -18.50
CA ARG A 157 -8.37 -13.77 -18.07
C ARG A 157 -7.29 -13.64 -19.13
N ILE A 158 -6.13 -13.15 -18.73
CA ILE A 158 -4.94 -13.09 -19.58
C ILE A 158 -4.18 -14.40 -19.46
N GLU A 159 -3.96 -15.06 -20.59
CA GLU A 159 -3.19 -16.29 -20.67
C GLU A 159 -1.76 -15.99 -21.13
N GLY A 160 -0.77 -16.44 -20.34
CA GLY A 160 0.64 -16.20 -20.64
C GLY A 160 1.12 -14.79 -20.31
N ARG A 161 2.19 -14.36 -20.99
CA ARG A 161 2.79 -13.04 -20.80
C ARG A 161 2.05 -12.02 -21.67
N MET A 162 1.64 -10.90 -21.07
CA MET A 162 1.01 -9.82 -21.81
C MET A 162 2.00 -9.14 -22.76
N ASP A 163 1.62 -9.09 -24.04
CA ASP A 163 2.28 -8.25 -25.04
C ASP A 163 1.35 -7.10 -25.49
N GLY A 164 1.89 -6.16 -26.25
CA GLY A 164 1.16 -5.00 -26.71
C GLY A 164 0.05 -5.33 -27.72
N ALA A 165 0.11 -6.44 -28.45
CA ALA A 165 -0.94 -6.83 -29.40
C ALA A 165 -2.14 -7.43 -28.66
N MET A 166 -1.89 -8.36 -27.76
CA MET A 166 -2.91 -8.96 -26.90
C MET A 166 -3.59 -7.90 -26.04
N TYR A 167 -2.83 -6.95 -25.48
CA TYR A 167 -3.42 -5.86 -24.70
C TYR A 167 -4.39 -5.00 -25.52
N ARG A 168 -3.98 -4.64 -26.75
CA ARG A 168 -4.82 -3.89 -27.69
C ARG A 168 -6.10 -4.66 -28.02
N GLU A 169 -6.00 -5.96 -28.24
CA GLU A 169 -7.15 -6.83 -28.51
C GLU A 169 -8.10 -6.90 -27.32
N ILE A 170 -7.58 -7.07 -26.10
CA ILE A 170 -8.37 -7.09 -24.87
C ILE A 170 -9.16 -5.79 -24.72
N LEU A 171 -8.52 -4.64 -24.92
CA LEU A 171 -9.20 -3.34 -24.86
C LEU A 171 -10.29 -3.21 -25.91
N ALA A 172 -10.01 -3.56 -27.17
CA ALA A 172 -11.00 -3.49 -28.25
C ALA A 172 -12.22 -4.40 -27.98
N ASN A 173 -11.97 -5.61 -27.48
CA ASN A 173 -12.99 -6.64 -27.27
C ASN A 173 -13.75 -6.47 -25.95
N ASN A 174 -13.21 -5.75 -24.97
CA ASN A 174 -13.80 -5.68 -23.63
C ASN A 174 -14.16 -4.27 -23.16
N LEU A 175 -13.38 -3.23 -23.49
CA LEU A 175 -13.61 -1.88 -22.97
C LEU A 175 -14.87 -1.25 -23.57
N LEU A 176 -14.95 -1.13 -24.91
CA LEU A 176 -16.09 -0.52 -25.59
C LEU A 176 -17.41 -1.27 -25.35
N PRO A 177 -17.44 -2.62 -25.38
CA PRO A 177 -18.64 -3.35 -24.97
C PRO A 177 -19.07 -3.08 -23.52
N SER A 178 -18.12 -2.88 -22.59
CA SER A 178 -18.44 -2.54 -21.20
C SER A 178 -19.04 -1.15 -21.06
N VAL A 179 -18.48 -0.15 -21.75
CA VAL A 179 -19.03 1.21 -21.81
C VAL A 179 -20.48 1.20 -22.30
N ARG A 180 -20.77 0.43 -23.37
CA ARG A 180 -22.13 0.28 -23.91
C ARG A 180 -23.07 -0.45 -22.96
N ALA A 181 -22.61 -1.55 -22.35
CA ALA A 181 -23.40 -2.31 -21.39
C ALA A 181 -23.79 -1.48 -20.16
N LEU A 182 -22.87 -0.62 -19.71
CA LEU A 182 -23.08 0.29 -18.57
C LEU A 182 -23.79 1.60 -18.96
N LYS A 183 -24.21 1.75 -20.23
CA LYS A 183 -24.92 2.94 -20.74
C LYS A 183 -24.22 4.26 -20.34
N MET A 184 -22.90 4.30 -20.51
CA MET A 184 -22.13 5.51 -20.23
C MET A 184 -22.43 6.62 -21.25
N GLY A 185 -22.33 7.88 -20.82
CA GLY A 185 -22.61 9.04 -21.65
C GLY A 185 -21.60 9.24 -22.78
N HIS A 186 -21.95 10.05 -23.77
CA HIS A 186 -21.11 10.28 -24.97
C HIS A 186 -19.76 10.98 -24.70
N GLY A 187 -19.54 11.48 -23.48
CA GLY A 187 -18.30 12.14 -23.04
C GLY A 187 -17.46 11.31 -22.08
N TRP A 188 -17.67 9.99 -22.00
CA TRP A 188 -16.95 9.12 -21.07
C TRP A 188 -15.42 9.20 -21.25
N ALA A 189 -14.72 9.04 -20.14
CA ALA A 189 -13.27 9.03 -20.08
C ALA A 189 -12.74 7.68 -19.65
N THR A 190 -11.49 7.36 -19.99
CA THR A 190 -10.80 6.20 -19.42
C THR A 190 -9.39 6.53 -18.99
N THR A 191 -8.85 5.68 -18.13
CA THR A 191 -7.46 5.75 -17.69
C THR A 191 -6.51 5.53 -18.88
N ARG A 192 -5.43 6.34 -18.93
CA ARG A 192 -4.46 6.42 -20.06
C ARG A 192 -3.67 5.14 -20.37
N ASN A 193 -3.87 4.03 -19.64
CA ASN A 193 -3.28 2.75 -20.06
C ASN A 193 -3.82 2.31 -21.44
N THR A 194 -4.93 2.88 -21.91
CA THR A 194 -5.48 2.69 -23.26
C THR A 194 -4.86 3.69 -24.25
N GLN A 195 -4.03 3.24 -25.20
CA GLN A 195 -3.37 4.15 -26.15
C GLN A 195 -4.37 4.82 -27.12
N PRO A 196 -4.18 6.12 -27.45
CA PRO A 196 -5.15 6.90 -28.24
C PRO A 196 -5.35 6.42 -29.68
N GLY A 197 -4.43 5.63 -30.25
CA GLY A 197 -4.54 5.09 -31.61
C GLY A 197 -5.66 4.06 -31.82
N GLN A 198 -6.30 3.57 -30.74
CA GLN A 198 -7.34 2.53 -30.81
C GLN A 198 -8.78 3.05 -30.80
N LEU A 199 -9.02 4.33 -30.52
CA LEU A 199 -10.36 4.89 -30.40
C LEU A 199 -10.59 5.89 -31.54
N ARG A 200 -11.00 5.38 -32.71
CA ARG A 200 -11.36 6.19 -33.88
C ARG A 200 -12.74 6.85 -33.77
N SER A 201 -13.15 7.29 -32.58
CA SER A 201 -14.32 8.16 -32.44
C SER A 201 -14.00 9.33 -31.52
N GLY A 202 -14.35 10.54 -31.97
CA GLY A 202 -14.01 11.82 -31.34
C GLY A 202 -14.70 12.12 -30.00
N SER A 203 -14.94 11.11 -29.16
CA SER A 203 -15.70 11.21 -27.91
C SER A 203 -14.94 10.82 -26.64
N VAL A 204 -13.71 10.29 -26.76
CA VAL A 204 -12.99 9.76 -25.59
C VAL A 204 -12.05 10.81 -25.01
N ARG A 205 -12.34 11.28 -23.80
CA ARG A 205 -11.39 12.08 -23.01
C ARG A 205 -10.44 11.15 -22.25
N SER A 206 -9.15 11.43 -22.24
CA SER A 206 -8.17 10.64 -21.48
C SER A 206 -7.88 11.36 -20.17
N ILE A 207 -8.24 10.76 -19.03
CA ILE A 207 -7.84 11.27 -17.73
C ILE A 207 -6.44 10.70 -17.41
N SER A 208 -5.49 11.61 -17.21
CA SER A 208 -4.11 11.24 -16.91
C SER A 208 -3.99 10.84 -15.45
N ARG A 209 -4.09 9.55 -15.14
CA ARG A 209 -3.54 9.02 -13.89
C ARG A 209 -2.24 8.30 -14.15
N SER A 210 -1.12 8.96 -13.82
CA SER A 210 0.14 8.27 -13.55
C SER A 210 -0.03 7.47 -12.25
N TRP A 211 -0.54 6.25 -12.35
CA TRP A 211 -0.48 5.28 -11.26
C TRP A 211 0.22 3.97 -11.64
N ASN A 212 0.46 3.69 -12.93
CA ASN A 212 1.20 2.51 -13.40
C ASN A 212 2.31 2.85 -14.41
N GLY A 213 3.34 3.58 -13.95
CA GLY A 213 4.63 3.67 -14.65
C GLY A 213 5.60 2.54 -14.28
N LEU A 214 5.09 1.32 -14.00
CA LEU A 214 5.90 0.23 -13.41
C LEU A 214 5.71 -1.16 -14.04
N ALA A 215 4.97 -1.30 -15.15
CA ALA A 215 4.90 -2.57 -15.89
C ALA A 215 5.64 -2.54 -17.25
N SER A 216 6.33 -1.45 -17.58
CA SER A 216 7.19 -1.34 -18.76
C SER A 216 8.55 -0.83 -18.31
N LEU A 217 9.63 -1.52 -18.69
CA LEU A 217 11.03 -1.37 -18.26
C LEU A 217 11.48 -2.26 -17.08
N GLN A 218 11.34 -3.57 -17.27
CA GLN A 218 12.46 -4.50 -17.06
C GLN A 218 12.50 -5.47 -18.25
N THR A 219 13.21 -5.05 -19.30
CA THR A 219 14.15 -5.97 -19.99
C THR A 219 15.40 -6.06 -19.13
#